data_AF-A0A7J3WWK3-F1
#
_entry.id   AF-A0A7J3WWK3-F1
#
_cell.length_a   1.000
_cell.length_b   1.000
_cell.length_c   1.000
_cell.angle_alpha   90.00
_cell.angle_beta   90.00
_cell.angle_gamma   90.00
#
_symmetry.space_group_name_H-M   'P 1'
#
loop_
_entity.id
_entity.type
_entity.pdbx_description
1 polymer ?
#
loop_
_entity_poly.entity_id
_entity_poly.type
_entity_poly.pdbx_seq_one_letter_code
_entity_poly.pdbx_strand_id
1 'polypeptide(L)' 'VEGRWTHDYPITVEEIRRLGIDVKTEIPEEVYKLMELYPQPAGLRPGVEFIPIPYAPQRPRRTQQER' A
#
# COMPACT_ATOMS: atom_id res chain seq x y z
N VAL A 1 -28.70 0.44 -1.34
CA VAL A 1 -27.55 0.74 -0.46
C VAL A 1 -26.68 1.73 -1.22
N GLU A 2 -26.66 3.00 -0.81
CA GLU A 2 -25.77 3.98 -1.42
C GLU A 2 -24.33 3.66 -1.01
N GLY A 3 -23.40 3.59 -1.97
CA GLY A 3 -21.99 3.27 -1.77
C GLY A 3 -21.20 4.42 -1.15
N ARG A 4 -21.71 5.02 -0.07
CA ARG A 4 -21.12 6.21 0.57
C ARG A 4 -19.79 5.92 1.28
N TRP A 5 -19.54 4.66 1.63
CA TRP A 5 -18.32 4.21 2.30
C TRP A 5 -17.75 3.01 1.56
N THR A 6 -16.66 3.22 0.81
CA THR A 6 -15.86 2.15 0.21
C THR A 6 -14.72 1.78 1.15
N HIS A 7 -14.03 0.66 0.90
CA HIS A 7 -12.83 0.28 1.66
C HIS A 7 -11.73 1.35 1.65
N ASP A 8 -11.73 2.20 0.61
CA ASP A 8 -10.75 3.26 0.42
C ASP A 8 -11.19 4.61 0.97
N TYR A 9 -12.35 4.72 1.64
CA TYR A 9 -12.76 5.99 2.25
C TYR A 9 -11.83 6.31 3.43
N PRO A 10 -10.95 7.33 3.33
CA PRO A 10 -10.03 7.63 4.41
C PRO A 10 -10.77 8.34 5.54
N ILE A 11 -10.44 8.01 6.78
CA ILE A 11 -10.93 8.77 7.94
C ILE A 11 -9.99 9.97 8.15
N THR A 12 -10.51 11.18 8.02
CA THR A 12 -9.70 12.39 8.20
C THR A 12 -9.53 12.76 9.66
N VAL A 13 -8.55 13.62 9.96
CA VAL A 13 -8.32 14.15 11.31
C VAL A 13 -9.58 14.86 11.84
N GLU A 14 -10.26 15.63 10.99
CA GLU A 14 -11.49 16.33 11.34
C GLU A 14 -12.62 15.35 11.66
N GLU A 15 -12.71 14.23 10.94
CA GLU A 15 -13.69 13.17 11.23
C GLU A 15 -13.42 12.53 12.59
N ILE A 16 -12.17 12.16 12.89
CA ILE A 16 -11.78 11.60 14.19
C ILE A 16 -12.09 12.58 15.33
N ARG A 17 -11.77 13.86 15.15
CA ARG A 17 -12.08 14.90 16.16
C ARG A 17 -13.59 15.06 16.39
N ARG A 18 -14.41 14.98 15.33
CA ARG A 18 -15.88 15.00 15.48
C ARG A 18 -16.43 13.80 16.24
N LEU A 19 -15.72 12.67 16.22
CA LEU A 19 -16.06 11.48 17.02
C LEU A 19 -15.65 11.61 18.50
N GLY A 20 -15.03 12.73 18.91
CA GLY A 20 -14.58 12.95 20.28
C GLY A 20 -13.33 12.18 20.65
N ILE A 21 -12.60 11.65 19.66
CA ILE A 21 -11.35 10.96 19.85
C ILE A 21 -10.22 12.00 19.83
N ASP A 22 -9.40 11.99 20.88
CA ASP A 22 -8.18 12.81 20.91
C ASP A 22 -7.17 12.25 19.91
N VAL A 23 -6.75 13.08 18.97
CA VAL A 23 -5.85 12.70 17.87
C VAL A 23 -4.71 13.70 17.77
N LYS A 24 -3.49 13.14 17.81
CA LYS A 24 -2.24 13.85 17.61
C LYS A 24 -1.79 13.66 16.17
N THR A 25 -1.44 14.76 15.52
CA THR A 25 -0.95 14.76 14.13
C THR A 25 0.57 14.80 14.08
N GLU A 26 1.19 15.12 15.20
CA GLU A 26 2.62 15.10 15.41
C GLU A 26 3.11 13.67 15.66
N ILE A 27 4.30 13.38 15.12
CA ILE A 27 5.01 12.14 15.41
C ILE A 27 5.99 12.43 16.56
N PRO A 28 5.94 11.68 17.68
CA PRO A 28 6.88 11.84 18.79
C PRO A 28 8.34 11.62 18.37
N GLU A 29 9.27 12.33 19.01
CA GLU A 29 10.71 12.24 18.70
C GLU A 29 11.26 10.81 18.85
N GLU A 30 10.71 10.05 19.80
CA GLU A 30 11.08 8.66 20.07
C GLU A 30 10.81 7.75 18.86
N VAL A 31 9.79 8.05 18.05
CA VAL A 31 9.49 7.29 16.83
C VAL A 31 10.60 7.50 15.80
N TYR A 32 11.09 8.73 15.63
CA TYR A 32 12.22 9.00 14.75
C TYR A 32 13.50 8.33 15.24
N LYS A 33 13.78 8.39 16.55
CA LYS A 33 14.91 7.67 17.17
C LYS A 33 14.84 6.17 16.92
N LEU A 34 13.64 5.59 16.93
CA LEU A 34 13.43 4.18 16.59
C LEU A 34 13.72 3.91 15.10
N MET A 35 13.25 4.77 14.20
CA MET A 35 13.49 4.62 12.75
C MET A 35 14.98 4.67 12.39
N GLU A 36 15.78 5.48 13.10
CA GLU A 36 17.23 5.55 12.90
C GLU A 36 17.94 4.20 13.14
N LEU A 37 17.38 3.32 13.97
CA LEU A 37 17.95 2.00 14.23
C LEU A 37 17.75 1.01 13.07
N TYR A 38 16.81 1.29 12.16
CA TYR A 38 16.41 0.40 11.07
C TYR A 38 16.48 1.11 9.71
N PRO A 39 17.69 1.47 9.23
CA PRO A 39 17.82 2.11 7.93
C PRO A 39 17.27 1.21 6.82
N GLN A 40 16.44 1.78 5.95
CA GLN A 40 15.91 1.06 4.80
C GLN A 40 17.07 0.69 3.84
N PRO A 41 17.17 -0.57 3.40
CA PRO A 41 18.23 -0.97 2.48
C PRO A 41 18.11 -0.20 1.17
N ALA A 42 19.21 0.41 0.73
CA ALA A 42 19.30 1.09 -0.56
C ALA A 42 19.29 0.04 -1.69
N GLY A 43 18.10 -0.36 -2.12
CA GLY A 43 17.91 -1.27 -3.25
C GLY A 43 17.21 -2.56 -2.87
N LEU A 44 15.90 -2.49 -2.79
CA LEU A 44 15.05 -3.64 -3.10
C LEU A 44 14.53 -3.42 -4.51
N ARG A 45 14.75 -4.40 -5.39
CA ARG A 45 13.90 -4.50 -6.59
C ARG A 45 12.46 -4.50 -6.09
N PRO A 46 11.57 -3.61 -6.59
CA PRO A 46 10.20 -3.61 -6.14
C PRO A 46 9.62 -5.02 -6.31
N GLY A 47 9.16 -5.63 -5.21
CA GLY A 47 8.50 -6.94 -5.26
C GLY A 47 7.17 -6.91 -6.02
N VAL A 48 6.67 -5.70 -6.26
CA VAL A 48 5.50 -5.41 -7.07
C VAL A 48 5.93 -4.46 -8.18
N GLU A 49 5.98 -4.96 -9.40
CA GLU A 49 6.16 -4.12 -10.59
C GLU A 49 4.79 -3.62 -11.04
N PHE A 50 4.59 -2.31 -11.07
CA PHE A 50 3.39 -1.73 -11.65
C PHE A 50 3.49 -1.87 -13.17
N ILE A 51 2.66 -2.74 -13.75
CA ILE A 51 2.55 -2.88 -15.21
C ILE A 51 1.41 -1.96 -15.68
N PRO A 52 1.71 -0.83 -16.35
CA PRO A 52 0.71 0.17 -16.78
C PRO A 52 -0.18 -0.31 -17.94
N ILE A 53 -0.04 -1.57 -18.36
CA ILE A 53 -0.80 -2.17 -19.44
C ILE A 53 -1.58 -3.39 -18.93
N PRO A 54 -2.79 -3.67 -19.47
CA PRO A 54 -3.52 -4.88 -19.15
C PRO A 54 -2.65 -6.12 -19.42
N TYR A 55 -2.68 -7.10 -18.51
CA TYR A 55 -2.01 -8.38 -18.73
C TYR A 55 -2.53 -8.99 -20.04
N ALA A 56 -1.63 -9.16 -21.01
CA ALA A 56 -1.97 -9.91 -22.21
C ALA A 56 -2.32 -11.35 -21.78
N PRO A 57 -3.35 -11.98 -22.37
CA PRO A 57 -3.65 -13.37 -22.09
C PRO A 57 -2.40 -14.20 -22.37
N GLN A 58 -1.94 -14.94 -21.36
CA GLN A 58 -0.80 -15.84 -21.51
C GLN A 58 -1.11 -16.78 -22.67
N ARG A 59 -0.39 -16.66 -23.80
CA ARG A 59 -0.49 -17.65 -24.86
C ARG A 59 -0.12 -19.00 -24.23
N PRO A 60 -0.97 -20.04 -24.34
CA PRO A 60 -0.62 -21.33 -23.81
C PRO A 60 0.74 -21.72 -24.38
N ARG A 61 1.69 -22.00 -23.49
CA ARG A 61 3.00 -22.53 -23.88
C ARG A 61 2.71 -23.78 -24.70
N ARG A 62 3.05 -23.73 -25.99
CA ARG A 62 2.98 -24.90 -26.86
C ARG A 62 4.01 -25.87 -26.31
N THR A 63 3.56 -26.84 -25.52
CA THR A 63 4.38 -27.98 -25.12
C THR A 63 4.85 -28.62 -26.42
N GLN A 64 6.14 -28.53 -26.72
CA GLN A 64 6.72 -29.41 -27.71
C GLN A 64 6.64 -30.81 -27.13
N GLN A 65 5.67 -31.57 -27.61
CA GLN A 65 5.69 -33.02 -27.55
C GLN A 65 5.32 -33.53 -28.94
N GLU A 66 6.01 -34.62 -29.33
CA GLU A 66 5.98 -35.34 -30.62
C GLU A 66 6.99 -34.78 -31.65
N ARG A 67 8.11 -35.44 -31.99
CA ARG A 67 8.57 -36.83 -31.83
C ARG A 67 10.09 -36.88 -31.70
#